data_AF-A0A644SWH2-F1
#
_entry.id   AF-A0A644SWH2-F1
#
_cell.length_a   1.000
_cell.length_b   1.000
_cell.length_c   1.000
_cell.angle_alpha   90.00
_cell.angle_beta   90.00
_cell.angle_gamma   90.00
#
_symmetry.space_group_name_H-M   'P 1'
#
loop_
_entity.id
_entity.type
_entity.pdbx_description
1 polymer ?
#
loop_
_entity_poly.entity_id
_entity_poly.type
_entity_poly.pdbx_seq_one_letter_code
_entity_poly.pdbx_strand_id
1 'polypeptide(L)'
;MATTKKTVAPAKPERLIYCGPNIPGGILQRYAVYKGGLPAHLKDVFEKCPAIKLLFVPVVDLAKTEQVISTKGTPENTWYQEVLKGGVK
;
A
#
# COMPACT_ATOMS: atom_id res chain seq x y z
N MET A 1 -22.83 17.86 4.77
CA MET A 1 -22.11 16.56 4.86
C MET A 1 -21.85 16.09 3.43
N ALA A 2 -20.59 16.04 2.99
CA ALA A 2 -20.23 15.39 1.73
C ALA A 2 -18.88 14.71 1.93
N THR A 3 -18.94 13.41 2.23
CA THR A 3 -17.79 12.51 2.36
C THR A 3 -17.23 12.26 0.96
N THR A 4 -16.29 13.08 0.50
CA THR A 4 -15.61 12.86 -0.78
C THR A 4 -14.60 11.73 -0.66
N LYS A 5 -15.02 10.56 -1.12
CA LYS A 5 -14.20 9.43 -1.56
C LYS A 5 -12.99 9.98 -2.33
N LYS A 6 -11.78 9.65 -1.89
CA LYS A 6 -10.52 9.97 -2.59
C LYS A 6 -10.44 9.08 -3.83
N THR A 7 -11.16 9.51 -4.87
CA THR A 7 -11.11 9.02 -6.24
C THR A 7 -9.68 9.23 -6.74
N VAL A 8 -8.97 8.15 -7.10
CA VAL A 8 -7.69 8.26 -7.79
C VAL A 8 -7.95 7.95 -9.26
N ALA A 9 -7.73 8.97 -10.08
CA ALA A 9 -8.14 9.08 -11.48
C ALA A 9 -7.42 8.07 -12.41
N PRO A 10 -8.04 7.71 -13.56
CA PRO A 10 -7.56 6.68 -14.47
C PRO A 10 -6.52 7.19 -15.49
N ALA A 11 -5.80 6.23 -16.10
CA ALA A 11 -5.20 6.28 -17.44
C ALA A 11 -3.77 6.85 -17.63
N LYS A 12 -2.74 6.08 -17.24
CA LYS A 12 -1.58 5.63 -18.08
C LYS A 12 -0.47 5.04 -17.20
N PRO A 13 0.36 4.16 -17.77
CA PRO A 13 0.59 2.79 -17.27
C PRO A 13 0.56 2.72 -15.74
N GLU A 14 -0.38 1.94 -15.20
CA GLU A 14 -0.69 1.76 -13.77
C GLU A 14 0.53 1.25 -12.99
N ARG A 15 1.43 2.17 -12.66
CA ARG A 15 2.58 1.92 -11.79
C ARG A 15 2.12 2.17 -10.37
N LEU A 16 1.77 1.09 -9.70
CA LEU A 16 1.52 1.11 -8.27
C LEU A 16 2.82 0.87 -7.54
N ILE A 17 3.03 1.58 -6.45
CA ILE A 17 4.13 1.38 -5.54
C ILE A 17 3.59 0.91 -4.21
N TYR A 18 4.30 -0.02 -3.60
CA TYR A 18 4.01 -0.45 -2.25
C TYR A 18 4.76 0.43 -1.24
N CYS A 19 4.01 1.19 -0.44
CA CYS A 19 4.56 2.09 0.59
C CYS A 19 4.58 1.46 1.99
N GLY A 20 4.27 0.17 2.11
CA GLY A 20 4.21 -0.52 3.38
C GLY A 20 5.57 -1.02 3.89
N PRO A 21 5.58 -1.68 5.06
CA PRO A 21 6.78 -2.30 5.62
C PRO A 21 7.18 -3.55 4.82
N ASN A 22 8.44 -3.93 4.94
CA ASN A 22 8.99 -5.09 4.25
C ASN A 22 8.37 -6.39 4.78
N ILE A 23 7.80 -7.23 3.92
CA ILE A 23 7.22 -8.52 4.34
C ILE A 23 8.37 -9.54 4.49
N PRO A 24 8.50 -10.19 5.67
CA PRO A 24 9.52 -11.21 5.88
C PRO A 24 9.34 -12.39 4.91
N GLY A 25 10.44 -13.05 4.56
CA GLY A 25 10.45 -14.12 3.55
C GLY A 25 10.61 -13.63 2.10
N GLY A 26 10.93 -12.35 1.90
CA GLY A 26 11.20 -11.79 0.57
C GLY A 26 9.95 -11.65 -0.32
N ILE A 27 8.77 -11.76 0.27
CA ILE A 27 7.49 -11.80 -0.44
C ILE A 27 7.14 -10.43 -1.04
N LEU A 28 7.38 -9.34 -0.30
CA LEU A 28 7.05 -7.99 -0.74
C LEU A 28 8.01 -6.96 -0.15
N GLN A 29 8.67 -6.21 -1.04
CA GLN A 29 9.64 -5.19 -0.66
C GLN A 29 9.04 -3.80 -0.60
N ARG A 30 9.44 -3.03 0.42
CA ARG A 30 9.12 -1.59 0.51
C ARG A 30 9.62 -0.88 -0.75
N TYR A 31 8.79 -0.01 -1.31
CA TYR A 31 9.00 0.70 -2.58
C TYR A 31 9.06 -0.20 -3.82
N ALA A 32 8.56 -1.43 -3.74
CA ALA A 32 8.35 -2.25 -4.93
C ALA A 32 7.33 -1.58 -5.85
N VAL A 33 7.75 -1.31 -7.09
CA VAL A 33 6.89 -0.75 -8.14
C VAL A 33 6.40 -1.86 -9.03
N TYR A 34 5.08 -2.03 -9.07
CA TYR A 34 4.40 -2.98 -9.92
C TYR A 34 3.82 -2.26 -11.13
N LYS A 35 4.19 -2.75 -12.32
CA LYS A 35 3.72 -2.23 -13.60
C LYS A 35 2.55 -3.11 -14.04
N GLY A 36 1.36 -2.53 -14.18
CA GLY A 36 0.16 -3.27 -14.58
C GLY A 36 -0.73 -3.70 -13.40
N GLY A 37 -0.65 -3.01 -12.26
CA GLY A 37 -1.54 -3.22 -11.13
C GLY A 37 -1.00 -4.13 -10.02
N LEU A 38 -1.90 -4.83 -9.33
CA LEU A 38 -1.57 -5.67 -8.18
C LEU A 38 -1.00 -7.02 -8.64
N PRO A 39 0.13 -7.47 -8.07
CA PRO A 39 0.72 -8.77 -8.39
C PRO A 39 -0.17 -9.94 -7.97
N ALA A 40 -0.45 -10.85 -8.90
CA ALA A 40 -1.26 -12.04 -8.64
C ALA A 40 -0.62 -13.00 -7.62
N HIS A 41 0.72 -13.05 -7.55
CA HIS A 41 1.46 -13.88 -6.59
C HIS A 41 1.34 -13.38 -5.14
N LEU A 42 0.79 -12.18 -4.92
CA LEU A 42 0.51 -11.64 -3.58
C LEU A 42 -0.98 -11.77 -3.21
N LYS A 43 -1.79 -12.50 -3.97
CA LYS A 43 -3.20 -12.74 -3.61
C LYS A 43 -3.35 -13.27 -2.19
N ASP A 44 -2.63 -14.34 -1.84
CA ASP A 44 -2.62 -14.90 -0.49
C ASP A 44 -2.24 -13.87 0.57
N VAL A 45 -1.32 -12.97 0.24
CA VAL A 45 -0.84 -11.91 1.13
C VAL A 45 -1.92 -10.85 1.33
N PHE A 46 -2.64 -10.49 0.27
CA PHE A 46 -3.79 -9.59 0.35
C PHE A 46 -4.98 -10.22 1.11
N GLU A 47 -5.18 -11.53 0.99
CA GLU A 47 -6.21 -12.25 1.75
C GLU A 47 -5.87 -12.35 3.23
N LYS A 48 -4.62 -12.63 3.57
CA LYS A 48 -4.14 -12.63 4.96
C LYS A 48 -4.13 -11.22 5.58
N CYS A 49 -3.71 -10.22 4.81
CA CYS A 49 -3.58 -8.84 5.26
C CYS A 49 -4.11 -7.86 4.21
N PRO A 50 -5.41 -7.50 4.25
CA PRO A 50 -5.98 -6.54 3.31
C PRO A 50 -5.37 -5.13 3.43
N ALA A 51 -4.78 -4.80 4.58
CA ALA A 51 -4.00 -3.58 4.79
C ALA A 51 -2.85 -3.41 3.78
N ILE A 52 -2.27 -4.50 3.30
CA ILE A 52 -1.20 -4.45 2.28
C ILE A 52 -1.75 -3.86 0.99
N LYS A 53 -2.94 -4.28 0.56
CA LYS A 53 -3.61 -3.74 -0.63
C LYS A 53 -3.93 -2.24 -0.49
N LEU A 54 -4.21 -1.78 0.72
CA LEU A 54 -4.46 -0.36 1.01
C LEU A 54 -3.18 0.50 0.94
N LEU A 55 -2.01 -0.12 1.13
CA LEU A 55 -0.70 0.52 1.02
C LEU A 55 -0.13 0.54 -0.41
N PHE A 56 -0.88 0.03 -1.40
CA PHE A 56 -0.57 0.21 -2.81
C PHE A 56 -1.14 1.55 -3.29
N VAL A 57 -0.25 2.45 -3.67
CA VAL A 57 -0.60 3.79 -4.16
C VAL A 57 0.06 4.05 -5.50
N PRO A 58 -0.42 5.01 -6.29
CA PRO A 58 0.29 5.43 -7.49
C PRO A 58 1.68 5.96 -7.14
N VAL A 59 2.68 5.69 -7.98
CA VAL A 59 4.04 6.25 -7.79
C VAL A 59 4.03 7.78 -7.68
N VAL A 60 3.08 8.46 -8.34
CA VAL A 60 2.94 9.92 -8.27
C VAL A 60 2.51 10.42 -6.89
N ASP A 61 1.78 9.61 -6.12
CA ASP A 61 1.35 9.93 -4.76
C ASP A 61 2.32 9.41 -3.69
N LEU A 62 3.38 8.69 -4.07
CA LEU A 62 4.38 8.11 -3.15
C LEU A 62 4.83 9.11 -2.08
N ALA A 63 5.34 10.26 -2.50
CA ALA A 63 5.89 11.28 -1.58
C ALA A 63 4.83 11.75 -0.57
N LYS A 64 3.59 11.93 -1.03
CA LYS A 64 2.48 12.32 -0.17
C LYS A 64 2.12 11.20 0.80
N THR A 65 1.93 9.99 0.30
CA THR A 65 1.60 8.82 1.12
C THR A 65 2.70 8.54 2.15
N GLU A 66 3.98 8.70 1.81
CA GLU A 66 5.09 8.52 2.74
C GLU A 66 5.04 9.52 3.90
N GLN A 67 4.74 10.79 3.62
CA GLN A 67 4.53 11.79 4.65
C GLN A 67 3.34 11.42 5.55
N VAL A 68 2.25 10.93 4.97
CA VAL A 68 1.04 10.54 5.71
C VAL A 68 1.32 9.29 6.56
N ILE A 69 2.00 8.28 6.03
CA ILE A 69 2.47 7.09 6.77
C ILE A 69 3.42 7.49 7.89
N SER A 70 4.29 8.48 7.68
CA SER A 70 5.18 8.97 8.73
C SER A 70 4.44 9.77 9.81
N THR A 71 3.26 10.32 9.48
CA THR A 71 2.43 11.07 10.41
C THR A 71 1.61 10.11 11.28
N LYS A 72 1.93 10.05 12.57
CA LYS A 72 1.19 9.21 13.53
C LYS A 72 -0.26 9.68 13.66
N GLY A 73 -1.20 8.74 13.61
CA GLY A 73 -2.64 9.00 13.71
C GLY A 73 -3.38 9.06 12.37
N THR A 74 -2.68 8.86 11.26
CA THR A 74 -3.30 8.72 9.94
C THR A 74 -3.72 7.28 9.68
N PRO A 75 -4.75 7.05 8.85
CA PRO A 75 -5.16 5.69 8.48
C PRO A 75 -4.02 4.92 7.78
N GLU A 76 -3.23 5.58 6.93
CA GLU A 76 -2.07 4.95 6.28
C GLU A 76 -0.98 4.51 7.27
N ASN A 77 -0.72 5.30 8.33
CA ASN A 77 0.20 4.89 9.40
C ASN A 77 -0.33 3.66 10.14
N THR A 78 -1.64 3.60 10.43
CA THR A 78 -2.26 2.44 11.08
C THR A 78 -2.09 1.18 10.25
N TRP A 79 -2.39 1.23 8.94
CA TRP A 79 -2.19 0.08 8.05
C TRP A 79 -0.71 -0.32 7.97
N TYR A 80 0.20 0.65 7.88
CA TYR A 80 1.64 0.38 7.89
C TYR A 80 2.06 -0.35 9.17
N GLN A 81 1.59 0.11 10.34
CA GLN A 81 1.90 -0.51 11.63
C GLN A 81 1.26 -1.89 11.77
N GLU A 82 0.05 -2.08 11.25
CA GLU A 82 -0.66 -3.36 11.24
C GLU A 82 0.11 -4.40 10.43
N VAL A 83 0.56 -4.04 9.22
CA VAL A 83 1.41 -4.92 8.40
C VAL A 83 2.78 -5.15 9.04
N LEU A 84 3.34 -4.15 9.73
CA LEU A 84 4.64 -4.27 10.39
C LEU A 84 4.60 -5.21 11.61
N LYS A 85 3.54 -5.09 12.42
CA LYS A 85 3.38 -5.88 13.66
C LYS A 85 2.74 -7.24 13.43
N GLY A 86 1.80 -7.32 12.50
CA GLY A 86 1.03 -8.50 12.17
C GLY A 86 1.52 -9.24 10.92
N GLY A 87 2.68 -8.84 10.37
CA GLY A 87 3.22 -9.32 9.10
C GLY A 87 3.08 -10.84 8.95
N VAL A 88 2.20 -11.22 8.03
CA VAL A 88 1.94 -12.57 7.49
C VAL A 88 2.51 -13.67 8.39
N LYS A 89 1.79 -13.99 9.47
CA LYS A 89 2.08 -15.20 10.26
C LYS A 89 1.62 -16.46 9.52
#